data_AF-A0A417WD62-F1
#
_entry.id   AF-A0A417WD62-F1
#
_cell.length_a   1.000
_cell.length_b   1.000
_cell.length_c   1.000
_cell.angle_alpha   90.00
_cell.angle_beta   90.00
_cell.angle_gamma   90.00
#
_symmetry.space_group_name_H-M   'P 1'
#
loop_
_entity.id
_entity.type
_entity.pdbx_description
1 polymer ?
#
loop_
_entity_poly.entity_id
_entity_poly.type
_entity_poly.pdbx_seq_one_letter_code
_entity_poly.pdbx_strand_id
1 'polypeptide(L)'
;MNSSIEIVMRKIGELKPYENNPRHNDMAVDAVAASIQQFGFKNPVIIDKDGVIVAGHTRYKAAKKLGITDIPCISADDLSDEQIKAFRLADNKTAELAEWDEDLLGKEMQGIINIDMSQFGFSVGEDELGEEMQDDKYTLKVKIPQYEITGECPEISDMLDSSKADELIQEVEATDIPEEIREFLIQAARRHNVFNYRNIAEYYAHAEPEVQKLFEKSALVIIDVNDAIANGYVQLATDITDIMEGEADEE
;
A
#
# COMPACT_ATOMS: atom_id res chain seq x y z
N MET A 1 36.84 -19.44 8.82
CA MET A 1 36.11 -18.15 8.73
C MET A 1 36.44 -17.37 9.98
N ASN A 2 37.44 -16.51 9.91
CA ASN A 2 37.71 -15.52 10.96
C ASN A 2 38.41 -14.35 10.27
N SER A 3 37.64 -13.68 9.43
CA SER A 3 37.97 -12.35 8.95
C SER A 3 37.18 -11.42 9.85
N SER A 4 37.87 -10.64 10.69
CA SER A 4 37.21 -9.65 11.53
C SER A 4 36.50 -8.65 10.63
N ILE A 5 35.18 -8.52 10.81
CA ILE A 5 34.40 -7.49 10.10
C ILE A 5 34.71 -6.16 10.76
N GLU A 6 35.25 -5.23 9.98
CA GLU A 6 35.54 -3.87 10.43
C GLU A 6 34.53 -2.87 9.86
N ILE A 7 34.06 -1.96 10.72
CA ILE A 7 33.19 -0.85 10.32
C ILE A 7 34.07 0.39 10.14
N VAL A 8 34.02 0.99 8.96
CA VAL A 8 34.74 2.22 8.61
C VAL A 8 33.76 3.32 8.22
N MET A 9 34.02 4.56 8.64
CA MET A 9 33.22 5.71 8.18
C MET A 9 33.68 6.11 6.78
N ARG A 10 32.75 6.25 5.84
CA ARG A 10 33.01 6.66 4.46
C ARG A 10 32.16 7.86 4.08
N LYS A 11 32.73 8.75 3.27
CA LYS A 11 31.97 9.87 2.71
C LYS A 11 30.95 9.33 1.74
N ILE A 12 29.71 9.81 1.85
CA ILE A 12 28.62 9.37 0.98
C ILE A 12 28.90 9.65 -0.51
N GLY A 13 29.66 10.70 -0.82
CA GLY A 13 30.06 11.04 -2.18
C GLY A 13 31.10 10.09 -2.80
N GLU A 14 31.75 9.25 -2.00
CA GLU A 14 32.68 8.22 -2.47
C GLU A 14 31.95 6.92 -2.85
N LEU A 15 30.71 6.76 -2.39
CA LEU A 15 29.92 5.56 -2.61
C LEU A 15 29.14 5.64 -3.93
N LYS A 16 29.09 4.51 -4.64
CA LYS A 16 28.44 4.39 -5.94
C LYS A 16 27.27 3.41 -5.83
N PRO A 17 26.03 3.83 -6.11
CA PRO A 17 24.93 2.89 -6.27
C PRO A 17 25.26 1.86 -7.36
N TYR A 18 24.99 0.59 -7.08
CA TYR A 18 25.09 -0.45 -8.10
C TYR A 18 24.07 -0.20 -9.22
N GLU A 19 24.55 -0.13 -10.46
CA GLU A 19 23.77 0.21 -11.64
C GLU A 19 22.64 -0.79 -11.94
N ASN A 20 22.86 -2.08 -11.67
CA ASN A 20 21.90 -3.15 -11.93
C ASN A 20 21.18 -3.59 -10.65
N ASN A 21 20.91 -2.66 -9.73
CA ASN A 21 20.13 -2.98 -8.54
C ASN A 21 18.68 -3.31 -8.94
N PRO A 22 18.19 -4.55 -8.74
CA PRO A 22 16.84 -4.93 -9.15
C PRO A 22 15.75 -4.37 -8.23
N ARG A 23 16.10 -3.80 -7.07
CA ARG A 23 15.13 -3.33 -6.07
C ARG A 23 14.74 -1.85 -6.30
N HIS A 24 13.44 -1.58 -6.35
CA HIS A 24 12.91 -0.21 -6.22
C HIS A 24 12.85 0.18 -4.75
N ASN A 25 13.65 1.17 -4.36
CA ASN A 25 13.86 1.49 -2.94
C ASN A 25 13.16 2.77 -2.48
N ASP A 26 12.60 3.55 -3.41
CA ASP A 26 12.19 4.94 -3.14
C ASP A 26 11.09 5.06 -2.10
N MET A 27 10.12 4.14 -2.09
CA MET A 27 9.03 4.10 -1.09
C MET A 27 9.53 3.85 0.34
N ALA A 28 10.63 3.10 0.50
CA ALA A 28 11.18 2.76 1.82
C ALA A 28 12.15 3.82 2.36
N VAL A 29 12.53 4.83 1.56
CA VAL A 29 13.54 5.83 1.95
C VAL A 29 13.11 6.60 3.20
N ASP A 30 11.83 6.93 3.29
CA ASP A 30 11.31 7.80 4.36
C ASP A 30 11.27 7.06 5.70
N ALA A 31 10.82 5.81 5.69
CA ALA A 31 10.84 4.96 6.87
C ALA A 31 12.28 4.68 7.36
N VAL A 32 13.20 4.41 6.44
CA VAL A 32 14.61 4.22 6.79
C VAL A 32 15.26 5.52 7.28
N ALA A 33 14.89 6.68 6.73
CA ALA A 33 15.37 7.97 7.21
C ALA A 33 14.87 8.27 8.63
N ALA A 34 13.59 8.03 8.91
CA ALA A 34 13.03 8.13 10.26
C ALA A 34 13.77 7.19 11.24
N SER A 35 14.01 5.94 10.83
CA SER A 35 14.78 4.97 11.63
C SER A 35 16.21 5.46 11.93
N ILE A 36 16.91 6.02 10.95
CA ILE A 36 18.25 6.58 11.14
C ILE A 36 18.21 7.81 12.07
N GLN A 37 17.20 8.67 11.98
CA GLN A 37 17.06 9.82 12.89
C GLN A 37 16.80 9.38 14.32
N GLN A 38 15.94 8.38 14.51
CA GLN A 38 15.55 7.91 15.84
C GLN A 38 16.63 7.08 16.52
N PHE A 39 17.26 6.16 15.79
CA PHE A 39 18.15 5.13 16.36
C PHE A 39 19.62 5.32 15.97
N GLY A 40 19.92 6.24 15.06
CA GLY A 40 21.22 6.35 14.42
C GLY A 40 21.46 5.23 13.40
N PHE A 41 22.65 5.23 12.81
CA PHE A 41 23.01 4.30 11.74
C PHE A 41 23.43 2.94 12.28
N LYS A 42 22.46 2.14 12.76
CA LYS A 42 22.73 0.84 13.42
C LYS A 42 23.19 -0.25 12.48
N ASN A 43 22.78 -0.20 11.21
CA ASN A 43 23.16 -1.18 10.19
C ASN A 43 24.04 -0.50 9.13
N PRO A 44 25.35 -0.80 9.05
CA PRO A 44 26.28 -0.22 8.05
C PRO A 44 25.95 -0.59 6.61
N VAL A 45 26.32 0.27 5.66
CA VAL A 45 26.23 -0.04 4.21
C VAL A 45 27.37 -0.98 3.83
N ILE A 46 27.09 -2.03 3.07
CA ILE A 46 28.12 -2.98 2.62
C ILE A 46 28.59 -2.52 1.24
N ILE A 47 29.89 -2.39 1.07
CA ILE A 47 30.52 -1.89 -0.17
C ILE A 47 31.65 -2.81 -0.61
N ASP A 48 31.91 -2.83 -1.91
CA ASP A 48 33.13 -3.45 -2.46
C ASP A 48 34.32 -2.47 -2.47
N LYS A 49 35.48 -2.99 -2.87
CA LYS A 49 36.75 -2.26 -2.98
C LYS A 49 36.68 -0.96 -3.78
N ASP A 50 35.75 -0.87 -4.74
CA ASP A 50 35.61 0.28 -5.65
C ASP A 50 34.56 1.30 -5.15
N GLY A 51 34.02 1.05 -3.94
CA GLY A 51 32.99 1.85 -3.28
C GLY A 51 31.59 1.59 -3.83
N VAL A 52 31.38 0.53 -4.61
CA VAL A 52 30.05 0.19 -5.14
C VAL A 52 29.25 -0.48 -4.03
N ILE A 53 28.01 -0.01 -3.85
CA ILE A 53 27.11 -0.53 -2.83
C ILE A 53 26.73 -1.97 -3.19
N VAL A 54 27.05 -2.88 -2.28
CA VAL A 54 26.64 -4.29 -2.31
C VAL A 54 25.30 -4.46 -1.61
N ALA A 55 25.13 -3.86 -0.43
CA ALA A 55 23.85 -3.88 0.29
C ALA A 55 23.62 -2.56 1.05
N GLY A 56 22.35 -2.16 1.18
CA GLY A 56 21.96 -0.94 1.89
C GLY A 56 21.71 0.29 1.00
N HIS A 57 21.28 0.12 -0.25
CA HIS A 57 20.92 1.26 -1.14
C HIS A 57 19.85 2.18 -0.53
N THR A 58 18.85 1.65 0.16
CA THR A 58 17.83 2.47 0.85
C THR A 58 18.45 3.30 1.96
N ARG A 59 19.37 2.72 2.74
CA ARG A 59 20.12 3.43 3.80
C ARG A 59 21.01 4.53 3.22
N TYR A 60 21.66 4.29 2.09
CA TYR A 60 22.39 5.31 1.34
C TYR A 60 21.47 6.46 0.88
N LYS A 61 20.31 6.15 0.28
CA LYS A 61 19.34 7.17 -0.16
C LYS A 61 18.80 7.98 1.03
N ALA A 62 18.48 7.31 2.13
CA ALA A 62 18.03 7.94 3.37
C ALA A 62 19.09 8.87 3.97
N ALA A 63 20.35 8.42 4.06
CA ALA A 63 21.47 9.27 4.49
C ALA A 63 21.62 10.52 3.63
N LYS A 64 21.47 10.37 2.31
CA LYS A 64 21.52 11.48 1.36
C LYS A 64 20.37 12.46 1.59
N LYS A 65 19.14 11.95 1.82
CA LYS A 65 17.96 12.76 2.15
C LYS A 65 18.18 13.56 3.46
N LEU A 66 18.81 12.94 4.45
CA LEU A 66 19.10 13.55 5.75
C LEU A 66 20.32 14.49 5.74
N GLY A 67 21.03 14.62 4.62
CA GLY A 67 22.24 15.45 4.53
C GLY A 67 23.44 14.90 5.31
N ILE A 68 23.46 13.60 5.62
CA ILE A 68 24.57 12.96 6.31
C ILE A 68 25.76 12.82 5.34
N THR A 69 26.92 13.33 5.74
CA THR A 69 28.13 13.34 4.90
C THR A 69 28.94 12.06 4.99
N ASP A 70 28.95 11.42 6.16
CA ASP A 70 29.77 10.25 6.48
C ASP A 70 28.87 9.16 7.06
N ILE A 71 28.91 7.97 6.47
CA ILE A 71 28.10 6.82 6.91
C ILE A 71 29.00 5.62 7.25
N PRO A 72 28.59 4.76 8.20
CA PRO A 72 29.35 3.55 8.49
C PRO A 72 29.20 2.55 7.36
N CYS A 73 30.33 1.96 6.96
CA CYS A 73 30.42 0.96 5.91
C CYS A 73 31.19 -0.28 6.38
N ILE A 74 30.83 -1.42 5.81
CA ILE A 74 31.58 -2.67 5.93
C ILE A 74 32.14 -3.00 4.54
N SER A 75 33.41 -3.38 4.49
CA SER A 75 34.03 -3.88 3.25
C SER A 75 33.65 -5.35 3.02
N ALA A 76 33.28 -5.67 1.78
CA ALA A 76 33.05 -7.03 1.28
C ALA A 76 34.21 -7.54 0.40
N ASP A 77 35.41 -7.02 0.61
CA ASP A 77 36.60 -7.36 -0.21
C ASP A 77 37.05 -8.82 -0.04
N ASP A 78 36.55 -9.51 0.98
CA ASP A 78 36.76 -10.94 1.21
C ASP A 78 35.85 -11.85 0.37
N LEU A 79 34.86 -11.27 -0.33
CA LEU A 79 33.95 -11.99 -1.21
C LEU A 79 34.44 -11.96 -2.66
N SER A 80 34.23 -13.07 -3.38
CA SER A 80 34.41 -13.10 -4.84
C SER A 80 33.34 -12.27 -5.56
N ASP A 81 33.59 -11.90 -6.81
CA ASP A 81 32.61 -11.17 -7.63
C ASP A 81 31.25 -11.91 -7.74
N GLU A 82 31.29 -13.25 -7.80
CA GLU A 82 30.08 -14.08 -7.80
C GLU A 82 29.35 -14.01 -6.46
N GLN A 83 30.09 -14.09 -5.34
CA GLN A 83 29.53 -13.95 -4.00
C GLN A 83 28.93 -12.56 -3.77
N ILE A 84 29.57 -11.49 -4.26
CA ILE A 84 29.05 -10.12 -4.20
C ILE A 84 27.71 -10.02 -4.97
N LYS A 85 27.64 -10.60 -6.17
CA LYS A 85 26.38 -10.63 -6.96
C LYS A 85 25.29 -11.42 -6.28
N ALA A 86 25.61 -12.60 -5.73
CA ALA A 86 24.66 -13.41 -4.99
C ALA A 86 24.18 -12.69 -3.72
N PHE A 87 25.09 -12.05 -2.99
CA PHE A 87 24.79 -11.36 -1.74
C PHE A 87 23.88 -10.14 -1.93
N ARG A 88 24.04 -9.39 -3.03
CA ARG A 88 23.11 -8.31 -3.44
C ARG A 88 21.64 -8.77 -3.47
N LEU A 89 21.41 -10.02 -3.91
CA LEU A 89 20.08 -10.61 -3.98
C LEU A 89 19.67 -11.21 -2.64
N ALA A 90 20.56 -11.99 -2.02
CA ALA A 90 20.29 -12.75 -0.81
C ALA A 90 19.94 -11.84 0.38
N ASP A 91 20.66 -10.73 0.60
CA ASP A 91 20.43 -9.80 1.73
C ASP A 91 18.99 -9.30 1.79
N ASN A 92 18.38 -9.10 0.62
CA ASN A 92 16.98 -8.68 0.51
C ASN A 92 16.04 -9.87 0.57
N LYS A 93 16.32 -10.93 -0.21
CA LYS A 93 15.40 -12.06 -0.33
C LYS A 93 15.22 -12.80 0.98
N THR A 94 16.27 -12.94 1.79
CA THR A 94 16.18 -13.64 3.08
C THR A 94 15.30 -12.90 4.08
N ALA A 95 15.22 -11.56 4.00
CA ALA A 95 14.30 -10.79 4.82
C ALA A 95 12.83 -11.00 4.41
N GLU A 96 12.56 -11.15 3.11
CA GLU A 96 11.21 -11.44 2.58
C GLU A 96 10.70 -12.84 2.93
N LEU A 97 11.58 -13.77 3.33
CA LEU A 97 11.19 -15.12 3.74
C LEU A 97 10.68 -15.18 5.19
N ALA A 98 10.84 -14.10 5.96
CA ALA A 98 10.40 -14.03 7.34
C ALA A 98 9.00 -13.41 7.42
N GLU A 99 8.15 -14.02 8.25
CA GLU A 99 6.80 -13.54 8.55
C GLU A 99 6.74 -13.04 10.00
N TRP A 100 5.79 -12.16 10.27
CA TRP A 100 5.50 -11.74 11.64
C TRP A 100 4.61 -12.76 12.35
N ASP A 101 4.89 -13.00 13.62
CA ASP A 101 3.90 -13.58 14.53
C ASP A 101 3.09 -12.40 15.08
N GLU A 102 1.86 -12.23 14.59
CA GLU A 102 1.01 -11.07 14.92
C GLU A 102 0.71 -10.95 16.42
N ASP A 103 0.59 -12.08 17.13
CA ASP A 103 0.34 -12.09 18.57
C ASP A 103 1.56 -11.59 19.35
N LEU A 104 2.76 -11.97 18.93
CA LEU A 104 4.01 -11.50 19.52
C LEU A 104 4.34 -10.07 19.09
N LEU A 105 4.11 -9.72 17.84
CA LEU A 105 4.28 -8.37 17.31
C LEU A 105 3.40 -7.38 18.07
N GLY A 106 2.11 -7.68 18.22
CA GLY A 106 1.17 -6.84 18.97
C GLY A 106 1.59 -6.64 20.43
N LYS A 107 2.11 -7.68 21.09
CA LYS A 107 2.64 -7.58 22.46
C LYS A 107 3.88 -6.69 22.55
N GLU A 108 4.82 -6.84 21.63
CA GLU A 108 6.02 -5.99 21.59
C GLU A 108 5.65 -4.53 21.29
N MET A 109 4.71 -4.29 20.38
CA MET A 109 4.22 -2.94 20.06
C MET A 109 3.55 -2.25 21.26
N GLN A 110 2.81 -2.97 22.10
CA GLN A 110 2.23 -2.41 23.34
C GLN A 110 3.29 -1.87 24.31
N GLY A 111 4.52 -2.40 24.25
CA GLY A 111 5.65 -1.91 25.06
C GLY A 111 6.24 -0.58 24.59
N ILE A 112 5.89 -0.12 23.39
CA ILE A 112 6.46 1.09 22.77
C ILE A 112 5.46 2.24 22.87
N ILE A 113 5.66 3.11 23.85
CA ILE A 113 4.70 4.19 24.17
C ILE A 113 5.09 5.51 23.51
N ASN A 114 6.38 5.84 23.49
CA ASN A 114 6.86 7.18 23.16
C ASN A 114 7.44 7.32 21.75
N ILE A 115 7.32 6.27 20.92
CA ILE A 115 7.87 6.24 19.57
C ILE A 115 6.72 5.92 18.62
N ASP A 116 6.53 6.78 17.63
CA ASP A 116 5.53 6.58 16.58
C ASP A 116 6.03 5.53 15.59
N MET A 117 5.51 4.31 15.72
CA MET A 117 5.93 3.16 14.91
C MET A 117 5.43 3.22 13.46
N SER A 118 4.41 4.05 13.16
CA SER A 118 3.92 4.24 11.79
C SER A 118 4.97 4.83 10.87
N GLN A 119 5.89 5.62 11.44
CA GLN A 119 7.03 6.21 10.72
C GLN A 119 8.01 5.17 10.20
N PHE A 120 8.00 3.95 10.75
CA PHE A 120 8.84 2.85 10.28
C PHE A 120 8.08 1.85 9.40
N GLY A 121 6.83 2.16 9.05
CA GLY A 121 5.97 1.28 8.26
C GLY A 121 5.19 0.25 9.10
N PHE A 122 4.97 0.50 10.40
CA PHE A 122 4.01 -0.26 11.20
C PHE A 122 2.73 0.56 11.35
N SER A 123 1.83 0.46 10.37
CA SER A 123 0.57 1.18 10.38
C SER A 123 -0.50 0.37 11.10
N VAL A 124 -1.23 1.00 12.03
CA VAL A 124 -2.38 0.34 12.67
C VAL A 124 -3.57 0.45 11.72
N GLY A 125 -3.79 -0.57 10.90
CA GLY A 125 -5.00 -0.72 10.06
C GLY A 125 -4.80 -0.75 8.54
N GLU A 126 -3.58 -0.68 8.01
CA GLU A 126 -3.32 -0.84 6.56
C GLU A 126 -2.47 -2.08 6.20
N ASP A 127 -1.90 -2.78 7.19
CA ASP A 127 -0.97 -3.90 6.97
C ASP A 127 -1.63 -5.30 6.93
N GLU A 128 -2.67 -5.47 6.11
CA GLU A 128 -2.98 -6.78 5.48
C GLU A 128 -2.49 -6.84 4.02
N LEU A 129 -1.73 -5.84 3.55
CA LEU A 129 -1.14 -5.82 2.21
C LEU A 129 0.39 -5.72 2.25
N GLY A 130 1.00 -6.53 3.12
CA GLY A 130 2.26 -7.18 2.76
C GLY A 130 2.00 -8.19 1.64
N GLU A 131 1.61 -7.74 0.45
CA GLU A 131 1.51 -8.61 -0.71
C GLU A 131 2.91 -9.14 -1.01
N GLU A 132 3.09 -10.43 -0.72
CA GLU A 132 4.07 -11.27 -1.39
C GLU A 132 4.14 -10.85 -2.85
N MET A 133 5.36 -10.52 -3.29
CA MET A 133 5.66 -10.39 -4.71
C MET A 133 5.53 -11.77 -5.40
N GLN A 134 4.30 -12.25 -5.55
CA GLN A 134 3.96 -13.22 -6.57
C GLN A 134 3.64 -12.46 -7.84
N ASP A 135 4.38 -12.88 -8.85
CA ASP A 135 4.41 -12.39 -10.22
C ASP A 135 3.01 -12.44 -10.84
N ASP A 136 2.29 -11.31 -10.84
CA ASP A 136 1.06 -11.17 -11.62
C ASP A 136 1.02 -9.91 -12.49
N LYS A 137 0.74 -10.17 -13.77
CA LYS A 137 0.74 -9.30 -14.95
C LYS A 137 -0.28 -8.15 -14.95
N TYR A 138 -0.79 -7.71 -13.80
CA TYR A 138 -1.83 -6.69 -13.74
C TYR A 138 -1.65 -5.71 -12.57
N THR A 139 -0.58 -4.91 -12.58
CA THR A 139 -0.65 -3.58 -11.95
C THR A 139 -1.03 -2.55 -13.00
N LEU A 140 -2.33 -2.51 -13.31
CA LEU A 140 -2.89 -1.25 -13.79
C LEU A 140 -2.72 -0.28 -12.63
N LYS A 141 -1.88 0.75 -12.79
CA LYS A 141 -1.99 1.97 -11.98
C LYS A 141 -3.48 2.26 -11.84
N VAL A 142 -4.02 2.19 -10.63
CA VAL A 142 -5.42 2.55 -10.39
C VAL A 142 -5.51 4.05 -10.64
N LYS A 143 -5.72 4.43 -11.90
CA LYS A 143 -6.37 5.69 -12.22
C LYS A 143 -7.77 5.49 -11.68
N ILE A 144 -8.05 6.03 -10.50
CA ILE A 144 -9.41 6.23 -10.06
C ILE A 144 -10.07 6.99 -11.22
N PRO A 145 -11.00 6.37 -11.97
CA PRO A 145 -11.57 7.04 -13.12
C PRO A 145 -12.39 8.20 -12.58
N GLN A 146 -11.96 9.42 -12.87
CA GLN A 146 -12.75 10.60 -12.59
C GLN A 146 -13.89 10.62 -13.61
N TYR A 147 -15.12 10.47 -13.13
CA TYR A 147 -16.31 10.50 -13.96
C TYR A 147 -16.93 11.90 -13.87
N GLU A 148 -17.02 12.58 -15.01
CA GLU A 148 -17.87 13.76 -15.15
C GLU A 148 -19.31 13.29 -15.26
N ILE A 149 -20.17 13.73 -14.34
CA ILE A 149 -21.60 13.39 -14.31
C ILE A 149 -22.25 13.93 -15.58
N THR A 150 -22.77 13.03 -16.42
CA THR A 150 -23.35 13.35 -17.72
C THR A 150 -24.84 13.69 -17.66
N GLY A 151 -25.48 13.51 -16.50
CA GLY A 151 -26.79 14.07 -16.16
C GLY A 151 -28.01 13.21 -16.53
N GLU A 152 -27.81 12.04 -17.14
CA GLU A 152 -28.87 11.04 -17.35
C GLU A 152 -28.73 9.91 -16.33
N CYS A 153 -29.80 9.64 -15.56
CA CYS A 153 -29.81 8.58 -14.55
C CYS A 153 -29.93 7.19 -15.24
N PRO A 154 -28.95 6.28 -15.05
CA PRO A 154 -28.98 4.95 -15.69
C PRO A 154 -29.97 4.00 -15.00
N GLU A 155 -30.41 2.96 -15.72
CA GLU A 155 -31.26 1.93 -15.12
C GLU A 155 -30.45 0.97 -14.22
N ILE A 156 -31.12 0.36 -13.23
CA ILE A 156 -30.47 -0.58 -12.28
C ILE A 156 -29.88 -1.79 -13.01
N SER A 157 -30.51 -2.24 -14.09
CA SER A 157 -30.00 -3.34 -14.93
C SER A 157 -28.67 -3.00 -15.60
N ASP A 158 -28.36 -1.72 -15.78
CA ASP A 158 -27.10 -1.29 -16.41
C ASP A 158 -25.95 -1.16 -15.39
N MET A 159 -26.25 -1.33 -14.09
CA MET A 159 -25.26 -1.23 -13.00
C MET A 159 -24.60 -2.57 -12.64
N LEU A 160 -25.22 -3.70 -13.01
CA LEU A 160 -24.77 -5.04 -12.63
C LEU A 160 -24.98 -6.03 -13.78
N ASP A 161 -23.91 -6.69 -14.21
CA ASP A 161 -23.98 -7.90 -15.02
C ASP A 161 -23.82 -9.14 -14.10
N SER A 162 -24.91 -9.88 -13.93
CA SER A 162 -24.96 -11.13 -13.17
C SER A 162 -24.97 -12.39 -14.05
N SER A 163 -24.87 -12.26 -15.38
CA SER A 163 -25.14 -13.37 -16.32
C SER A 163 -24.34 -14.64 -15.99
N LYS A 164 -23.05 -14.47 -15.67
CA LYS A 164 -22.16 -15.58 -15.29
C LYS A 164 -22.48 -16.16 -13.90
N ALA A 165 -22.88 -15.32 -12.95
CA ALA A 165 -23.30 -15.78 -11.64
C ALA A 165 -24.60 -16.58 -11.75
N ASP A 166 -25.54 -16.13 -12.57
CA ASP A 166 -26.83 -16.78 -12.79
C ASP A 166 -26.67 -18.14 -13.46
N GLU A 167 -25.80 -18.27 -14.46
CA GLU A 167 -25.44 -19.56 -15.08
C GLU A 167 -24.89 -20.56 -14.06
N LEU A 168 -23.97 -20.12 -13.20
CA LEU A 168 -23.36 -20.97 -12.17
C LEU A 168 -24.37 -21.37 -11.09
N ILE A 169 -25.25 -20.45 -10.68
CA ILE A 169 -26.32 -20.74 -9.73
C ILE A 169 -27.27 -21.80 -10.32
N GLN A 170 -27.64 -21.69 -11.59
CA GLN A 170 -28.49 -22.68 -12.26
C GLN A 170 -27.84 -24.07 -12.29
N GLU A 171 -26.53 -24.16 -12.53
CA GLU A 171 -25.79 -25.42 -12.51
C GLU A 171 -25.75 -26.04 -11.09
N VAL A 172 -25.52 -25.22 -10.08
CA VAL A 172 -25.53 -25.62 -8.66
C VAL A 172 -26.93 -26.09 -8.24
N GLU A 173 -27.99 -25.39 -8.67
CA GLU A 173 -29.39 -25.76 -8.41
C GLU A 173 -29.79 -27.06 -9.11
N ALA A 174 -29.32 -27.29 -10.33
CA ALA A 174 -29.58 -28.52 -11.09
C ALA A 174 -28.85 -29.76 -10.54
N THR A 175 -27.85 -29.56 -9.67
CA THR A 175 -27.05 -30.65 -9.10
C THR A 175 -27.66 -31.18 -7.79
N ASP A 176 -27.66 -32.50 -7.62
CA ASP A 176 -28.08 -33.15 -6.39
C ASP A 176 -26.92 -33.16 -5.37
N ILE A 177 -26.88 -32.12 -4.54
CA ILE A 177 -25.90 -31.91 -3.46
C ILE A 177 -26.60 -31.52 -2.16
N PRO A 178 -25.96 -31.76 -0.99
CA PRO A 178 -26.44 -31.29 0.31
C PRO A 178 -26.75 -29.80 0.33
N GLU A 179 -27.80 -29.41 1.05
CA GLU A 179 -28.30 -28.04 1.11
C GLU A 179 -27.26 -27.04 1.63
N GLU A 180 -26.49 -27.40 2.65
CA GLU A 180 -25.40 -26.56 3.17
C GLU A 180 -24.32 -26.27 2.11
N ILE A 181 -24.00 -27.26 1.26
CA ILE A 181 -23.03 -27.10 0.18
C ILE A 181 -23.62 -26.25 -0.94
N ARG A 182 -24.91 -26.44 -1.24
CA ARG A 182 -25.63 -25.64 -2.24
C ARG A 182 -25.65 -24.17 -1.86
N GLU A 183 -26.01 -23.83 -0.62
CA GLU A 183 -26.02 -22.45 -0.13
C GLU A 183 -24.64 -21.80 -0.21
N PHE A 184 -23.59 -22.53 0.20
CA PHE A 184 -22.22 -22.04 0.10
C PHE A 184 -21.81 -21.77 -1.36
N LEU A 185 -22.12 -22.69 -2.28
CA LEU A 185 -21.78 -22.54 -3.69
C LEU A 185 -22.56 -21.42 -4.38
N ILE A 186 -23.82 -21.16 -3.99
CA ILE A 186 -24.58 -20.00 -4.46
C ILE A 186 -23.92 -18.69 -4.00
N GLN A 187 -23.48 -18.61 -2.74
CA GLN A 187 -22.75 -17.44 -2.26
C GLN A 187 -21.43 -17.25 -3.03
N ALA A 188 -20.71 -18.34 -3.31
CA ALA A 188 -19.51 -18.30 -4.12
C ALA A 188 -19.81 -17.86 -5.56
N ALA A 189 -20.90 -18.32 -6.19
CA ALA A 189 -21.25 -17.95 -7.55
C ALA A 189 -21.45 -16.42 -7.72
N ARG A 190 -21.99 -15.74 -6.70
CA ARG A 190 -22.18 -14.28 -6.68
C ARG A 190 -20.88 -13.47 -6.81
N ARG A 191 -19.71 -14.07 -6.57
CA ARG A 191 -18.41 -13.41 -6.79
C ARG A 191 -18.10 -13.16 -8.28
N HIS A 192 -18.90 -13.73 -9.18
CA HIS A 192 -18.81 -13.50 -10.63
C HIS A 192 -19.68 -12.34 -11.12
N ASN A 193 -20.36 -11.64 -10.21
CA ASN A 193 -21.05 -10.40 -10.50
C ASN A 193 -20.05 -9.31 -10.94
N VAL A 194 -20.37 -8.61 -12.02
CA VAL A 194 -19.56 -7.50 -12.54
C VAL A 194 -20.32 -6.20 -12.40
N PHE A 195 -19.82 -5.30 -11.55
CA PHE A 195 -20.40 -3.99 -11.31
C PHE A 195 -19.90 -2.96 -12.32
N ASN A 196 -20.82 -2.18 -12.89
CA ASN A 196 -20.48 -1.05 -13.75
C ASN A 196 -20.36 0.24 -12.91
N TYR A 197 -19.16 0.49 -12.39
CA TYR A 197 -18.89 1.63 -11.51
C TYR A 197 -19.17 3.00 -12.13
N ARG A 198 -19.14 3.13 -13.46
CA ARG A 198 -19.55 4.36 -14.14
C ARG A 198 -21.04 4.63 -13.94
N ASN A 199 -21.87 3.62 -14.22
CA ASN A 199 -23.31 3.75 -14.07
C ASN A 199 -23.72 3.85 -12.60
N ILE A 200 -22.98 3.20 -11.70
CA ILE A 200 -23.19 3.33 -10.25
C ILE A 200 -22.89 4.75 -9.77
N ALA A 201 -21.80 5.38 -10.24
CA ALA A 201 -21.48 6.76 -9.89
C ALA A 201 -22.53 7.77 -10.41
N GLU A 202 -23.02 7.57 -11.64
CA GLU A 202 -24.11 8.38 -12.21
C GLU A 202 -25.43 8.19 -11.44
N TYR A 203 -25.82 6.95 -11.15
CA TYR A 203 -27.02 6.66 -10.34
C TYR A 203 -26.92 7.27 -8.93
N TYR A 204 -25.74 7.17 -8.31
CA TYR A 204 -25.45 7.73 -6.99
C TYR A 204 -25.70 9.25 -6.94
N ALA A 205 -25.35 9.98 -8.00
CA ALA A 205 -25.57 11.42 -8.10
C ALA A 205 -27.06 11.81 -8.11
N HIS A 206 -27.95 10.88 -8.47
CA HIS A 206 -29.40 11.06 -8.50
C HIS A 206 -30.13 10.38 -7.33
N ALA A 207 -29.42 9.68 -6.46
CA ALA A 207 -30.01 8.90 -5.38
C ALA A 207 -30.35 9.78 -4.15
N GLU A 208 -31.41 9.42 -3.44
CA GLU A 208 -31.77 10.05 -2.16
C GLU A 208 -30.66 9.81 -1.10
N PRO A 209 -30.48 10.71 -0.12
CA PRO A 209 -29.39 10.62 0.87
C PRO A 209 -29.30 9.28 1.63
N GLU A 210 -30.45 8.65 1.90
CA GLU A 210 -30.48 7.34 2.56
C GLU A 210 -29.88 6.22 1.69
N VAL A 211 -30.09 6.30 0.38
CA VAL A 211 -29.58 5.33 -0.60
C VAL A 211 -28.08 5.57 -0.85
N GLN A 212 -27.65 6.83 -0.93
CA GLN A 212 -26.24 7.21 -1.04
C GLN A 212 -25.40 6.62 0.09
N LYS A 213 -25.89 6.71 1.33
CA LYS A 213 -25.23 6.12 2.51
C LYS A 213 -25.07 4.60 2.42
N LEU A 214 -26.01 3.91 1.80
CA LEU A 214 -25.91 2.46 1.59
C LEU A 214 -24.86 2.13 0.52
N PHE A 215 -24.78 2.92 -0.56
CA PHE A 215 -23.78 2.75 -1.61
C PHE A 215 -22.35 2.95 -1.06
N GLU A 216 -22.15 3.96 -0.21
CA GLU A 216 -20.88 4.21 0.48
C GLU A 216 -20.50 3.06 1.42
N LYS A 217 -21.44 2.59 2.26
CA LYS A 217 -21.21 1.46 3.16
C LYS A 217 -20.93 0.15 2.44
N SER A 218 -21.50 -0.03 1.25
CA SER A 218 -21.24 -1.17 0.38
C SER A 218 -19.98 -1.00 -0.48
N ALA A 219 -19.20 0.07 -0.28
CA ALA A 219 -17.99 0.40 -1.03
C ALA A 219 -18.22 0.45 -2.56
N LEU A 220 -19.44 0.78 -2.99
CA LEU A 220 -19.79 0.92 -4.40
C LEU A 220 -19.36 2.28 -4.98
N VAL A 221 -19.21 3.27 -4.10
CA VAL A 221 -18.72 4.62 -4.40
C VAL A 221 -17.74 5.03 -3.31
N ILE A 222 -16.59 5.59 -3.70
CA ILE A 222 -15.59 6.15 -2.79
C ILE A 222 -15.52 7.65 -3.09
N ILE A 223 -15.80 8.47 -2.07
CA ILE A 223 -15.69 9.92 -2.17
C ILE A 223 -14.38 10.34 -1.49
N ASP A 224 -13.42 10.77 -2.30
CA ASP A 224 -12.26 11.47 -1.75
C ASP A 224 -12.66 12.92 -1.48
N VAL A 225 -12.90 13.21 -0.19
CA VAL A 225 -13.30 14.54 0.29
C VAL A 225 -12.25 15.60 -0.09
N ASN A 226 -10.96 15.24 -0.10
CA ASN A 226 -9.89 16.17 -0.43
C ASN A 226 -9.83 16.42 -1.95
N ASP A 227 -10.04 15.40 -2.78
CA ASP A 227 -10.06 15.53 -4.25
C ASP A 227 -11.35 16.24 -4.75
N ALA A 228 -12.47 16.06 -4.05
CA ALA A 228 -13.73 16.76 -4.32
C ALA A 228 -13.64 18.28 -4.04
N ILE A 229 -12.92 18.66 -2.98
CA ILE A 229 -12.62 20.06 -2.65
C ILE A 229 -11.62 20.65 -3.66
N ALA A 230 -10.57 19.90 -4.02
CA ALA A 230 -9.53 20.34 -4.95
C ALA A 230 -10.05 20.59 -6.37
N ASN A 231 -11.04 19.82 -6.82
CA ASN A 231 -11.65 19.96 -8.15
C ASN A 231 -12.93 20.83 -8.17
N GLY A 232 -13.29 21.48 -7.06
CA GLY A 232 -14.36 22.48 -7.03
C GLY A 232 -15.79 21.91 -7.10
N TYR A 233 -15.98 20.61 -6.88
CA TYR A 233 -17.30 19.96 -6.88
C TYR A 233 -18.12 20.26 -5.61
N VAL A 234 -17.46 20.75 -4.55
CA VAL A 234 -18.12 21.20 -3.32
C VAL A 234 -18.54 22.67 -3.47
N GLN A 235 -19.52 22.94 -4.34
CA GLN A 235 -20.21 24.25 -4.39
C GLN A 235 -21.66 24.16 -3.89
N LEU A 236 -21.99 23.09 -3.17
CA LEU A 236 -23.29 22.88 -2.50
C LEU A 236 -23.13 22.54 -1.00
N ALA A 237 -22.00 22.91 -0.39
CA ALA A 237 -21.85 22.94 1.07
C ALA A 237 -21.79 24.38 1.63
N THR A 238 -21.70 25.39 0.77
CA THR A 238 -21.74 26.79 1.19
C THR A 238 -23.12 27.17 1.74
N ASP A 239 -24.20 26.62 1.18
CA ASP A 239 -25.56 26.86 1.69
C ASP A 239 -25.82 26.21 3.06
N ILE A 240 -25.09 25.16 3.43
CA ILE A 240 -25.23 24.50 4.75
C ILE A 240 -24.45 25.27 5.83
N THR A 241 -23.37 25.95 5.47
CA THR A 241 -22.59 26.75 6.43
C THR A 241 -23.36 28.01 6.84
N ASP A 242 -24.07 28.65 5.90
CA ASP A 242 -24.93 29.80 6.19
C ASP A 242 -26.17 29.44 7.04
N ILE A 243 -26.68 28.20 6.94
CA ILE A 243 -27.77 27.70 7.80
C ILE A 243 -27.27 27.41 9.22
N MET A 244 -26.00 26.99 9.39
CA MET A 244 -25.43 26.69 10.71
C MET A 244 -24.90 27.93 11.45
N GLU A 245 -24.55 29.00 10.74
CA GLU A 245 -24.11 30.27 11.35
C GLU A 245 -25.27 31.26 11.64
N GLY A 246 -26.48 31.00 11.11
CA GLY A 246 -27.66 31.86 11.28
C GLY A 246 -28.50 31.65 12.55
N GLU A 247 -28.22 30.63 13.39
CA GLU A 247 -28.96 30.38 14.64
C GLU A 247 -28.18 30.75 15.92
N ALA A 248 -27.05 31.46 15.79
CA ALA A 248 -26.23 31.87 16.94
C ALA A 248 -26.46 33.33 17.40
N ASP A 249 -27.35 34.08 16.75
CA ASP A 249 -27.71 35.45 17.13
C ASP A 249 -29.23 35.66 17.06
N GLU A 250 -29.98 35.25 18.09
CA GLU A 250 -31.23 35.90 18.52
C GLU A 250 -31.67 35.40 19.92
N GLU A 251 -31.49 36.30 20.90
CA GLU A 251 -32.07 36.40 22.28
C GLU A 251 -32.02 35.22 23.29
#